data_AF-A0A938C826-F1
#
_entry.id   AF-A0A938C826-F1
#
_cell.length_a   1.000
_cell.length_b   1.000
_cell.length_c   1.000
_cell.angle_alpha   90.00
_cell.angle_beta   90.00
_cell.angle_gamma   90.00
#
_symmetry.space_group_name_H-M   'P 1'
#
loop_
_entity.id
_entity.type
_entity.pdbx_description
1 polymer ?
#
loop_
_entity_poly.entity_id
_entity_poly.type
_entity_poly.pdbx_seq_one_letter_code
_entity_poly.pdbx_strand_id
1 'polypeptide(L)'
;MQHENGFAFAVFIKMNLTNTGAEIGALHLGRGSLRLGLADCTMGPPSSIPGISMSVDAKEMRDLAGRELQALFKWTADAATRPLPPAAQRRAAIILADDIGAIIAGSREPQVERARAGFIAAASGASEATVFARAGVRSDRAAAACANGMAITWCELDEGFRLASCHGGAYAIPALLAEAEARGLSTHEVVQAVALAYEFTTRIALAYPFPGFYVHPHAAFATLGAAVAVALVRG
;
A
#
# COMPACT_ATOMS: atom_id res chain seq x y z
N MET A 1 -27.82 -29.28 -2.08
CA MET A 1 -27.94 -27.82 -2.19
C MET A 1 -26.65 -27.22 -1.68
N GLN A 2 -25.68 -26.97 -2.57
CA GLN A 2 -24.46 -26.25 -2.24
C GLN A 2 -24.67 -24.78 -2.61
N HIS A 3 -24.36 -23.92 -1.64
CA HIS A 3 -24.51 -22.48 -1.70
C HIS A 3 -23.50 -21.84 -2.67
N GLU A 4 -24.02 -21.02 -3.58
CA GLU A 4 -23.26 -20.02 -4.32
C GLU A 4 -23.32 -18.66 -3.60
N ASN A 5 -22.32 -17.82 -3.90
CA ASN A 5 -22.28 -16.36 -3.84
C ASN A 5 -21.77 -15.71 -2.54
N GLY A 6 -20.45 -15.51 -2.49
CA GLY A 6 -19.81 -14.41 -1.75
C GLY A 6 -19.22 -13.41 -2.76
N PHE A 7 -19.95 -12.33 -3.03
CA PHE A 7 -19.45 -11.18 -3.79
C PHE A 7 -18.52 -10.37 -2.89
N ALA A 8 -17.20 -10.40 -3.15
CA ALA A 8 -16.26 -9.46 -2.55
C ALA A 8 -16.36 -8.12 -3.30
N PHE A 9 -16.75 -7.06 -2.60
CA PHE A 9 -16.75 -5.69 -3.11
C PHE A 9 -15.32 -5.13 -3.02
N ALA A 10 -14.49 -5.35 -4.04
CA ALA A 10 -13.20 -4.65 -4.14
C ALA A 10 -13.43 -3.23 -4.70
N VAL A 11 -13.10 -2.19 -3.94
CA VAL A 11 -13.13 -0.80 -4.42
C VAL A 11 -11.82 -0.50 -5.16
N PHE A 12 -11.91 -0.23 -6.47
CA PHE A 12 -10.76 -0.10 -7.39
C PHE A 12 -10.20 1.32 -7.47
N ILE A 13 -8.88 1.52 -7.35
CA ILE A 13 -8.31 2.89 -7.21
C ILE A 13 -7.01 3.12 -7.98
N LYS A 14 -6.88 4.27 -8.66
CA LYS A 14 -5.60 4.87 -9.05
C LYS A 14 -5.58 6.31 -8.54
N MET A 15 -4.56 6.68 -7.76
CA MET A 15 -4.35 8.07 -7.37
C MET A 15 -3.50 8.77 -8.44
N ASN A 16 -4.10 9.62 -9.26
CA ASN A 16 -3.34 10.32 -10.30
C ASN A 16 -2.66 11.56 -9.68
N LEU A 17 -1.56 11.35 -8.93
CA LEU A 17 -0.81 12.43 -8.26
C LEU A 17 0.14 13.20 -9.18
N THR A 18 0.24 12.83 -10.45
CA THR A 18 1.05 13.52 -11.45
C THR A 18 0.24 14.62 -12.15
N ASN A 19 0.28 15.86 -11.63
CA ASN A 19 -0.09 17.07 -12.39
C ASN A 19 1.13 17.97 -12.68
N THR A 20 2.33 17.40 -12.60
CA THR A 20 3.55 18.01 -13.13
C THR A 20 3.85 17.30 -14.44
N GLY A 21 4.02 18.04 -15.54
CA GLY A 21 4.50 17.53 -16.84
C GLY A 21 5.91 16.91 -16.81
N ALA A 22 6.36 16.43 -15.65
CA ALA A 22 7.43 15.48 -15.52
C ALA A 22 6.82 14.09 -15.71
N GLU A 23 6.91 13.59 -16.94
CA GLU A 23 6.94 12.15 -17.17
C GLU A 23 7.97 11.57 -16.20
N ILE A 24 7.50 10.92 -15.13
CA ILE A 24 8.36 9.96 -14.42
C ILE A 24 8.63 8.92 -15.48
N GLY A 25 9.86 8.93 -15.99
CA GLY A 25 10.27 8.20 -17.17
C GLY A 25 9.58 6.86 -17.17
N ALA A 26 8.67 6.67 -18.13
CA ALA A 26 8.29 5.33 -18.55
C ALA A 26 9.60 4.57 -18.63
N LEU A 27 9.74 3.50 -17.85
CA LEU A 27 10.92 2.63 -17.82
C LEU A 27 11.40 2.48 -19.25
N HIS A 28 12.39 3.29 -19.63
CA HIS A 28 12.78 3.45 -21.03
C HIS A 28 13.81 2.36 -21.24
N LEU A 29 13.32 1.12 -21.26
CA LEU A 29 14.04 0.00 -21.84
C LEU A 29 14.36 0.43 -23.27
N GLY A 30 15.65 0.57 -23.56
CA GLY A 30 16.16 1.26 -24.73
C GLY A 30 15.46 0.86 -26.04
N ARG A 31 15.06 1.90 -26.79
CA ARG A 31 14.73 1.91 -28.23
C ARG A 31 13.89 0.74 -28.76
N GLY A 32 12.58 0.93 -28.73
CA GLY A 32 11.62 0.23 -29.58
C GLY A 32 10.20 0.74 -29.33
N SER A 33 9.72 1.65 -30.18
CA SER A 33 8.36 2.17 -30.09
C SER A 33 7.32 1.07 -30.34
N LEU A 34 6.61 0.64 -29.29
CA LEU A 34 5.40 -0.17 -29.41
C LEU A 34 4.21 0.68 -28.96
N ARG A 35 3.49 1.23 -29.93
CA ARG A 35 2.11 1.69 -29.74
C ARG A 35 1.26 0.44 -29.51
N LEU A 36 0.85 0.15 -28.27
CA LEU A 36 -0.21 -0.82 -28.04
C LEU A 36 -1.57 -0.16 -28.35
N GLY A 37 -2.09 -0.46 -29.55
CA GLY A 37 -3.52 -0.37 -29.80
C GLY A 37 -4.23 -1.48 -29.03
N LEU A 38 -5.37 -1.13 -28.41
CA LEU A 38 -6.30 -2.10 -27.86
C LEU A 38 -6.88 -2.97 -28.99
N ALA A 39 -6.43 -4.21 -29.10
CA ALA A 39 -7.19 -5.32 -29.70
C ALA A 39 -6.54 -6.67 -29.33
N ASP A 40 -7.40 -7.64 -29.01
CA ASP A 40 -7.16 -9.06 -28.76
C ASP A 40 -6.36 -9.49 -27.52
N CYS A 41 -7.13 -9.65 -26.43
CA CYS A 41 -6.85 -10.52 -25.31
C CYS A 41 -6.97 -12.00 -25.71
N THR A 42 -5.94 -12.60 -26.31
CA THR A 42 -5.60 -14.03 -26.17
C THR A 42 -4.25 -14.32 -26.82
N MET A 43 -3.15 -14.23 -26.08
CA MET A 43 -1.89 -14.89 -26.47
C MET A 43 -1.15 -15.31 -25.20
N GLY A 44 -0.79 -16.60 -25.13
CA GLY A 44 0.10 -17.15 -24.10
C GLY A 44 1.49 -16.50 -24.12
N PRO A 45 2.38 -16.87 -23.19
CA PRO A 45 3.66 -16.21 -23.01
C PRO A 45 4.46 -16.23 -24.32
N PRO A 46 5.03 -15.10 -24.77
CA PRO A 46 5.82 -15.08 -25.99
C PRO A 46 7.05 -15.97 -25.79
N SER A 47 7.11 -17.06 -26.54
CA SER A 47 8.31 -17.86 -26.71
C SER A 47 9.43 -16.96 -27.25
N SER A 48 10.53 -16.92 -26.51
CA SER A 48 11.81 -16.27 -26.78
C SER A 48 12.11 -15.94 -28.25
N ILE A 49 12.36 -14.66 -28.53
CA ILE A 49 13.01 -14.21 -29.78
C ILE A 49 14.46 -14.74 -29.76
N PRO A 50 14.91 -15.52 -30.75
CA PRO A 50 16.29 -16.01 -30.80
C PRO A 50 17.27 -14.85 -31.02
N GLY A 51 18.28 -14.72 -30.16
CA GLY A 51 19.45 -13.88 -30.43
C GLY A 51 19.63 -12.61 -29.59
N ILE A 52 18.74 -12.31 -28.64
CA ILE A 52 18.96 -11.22 -27.66
C ILE A 52 19.10 -11.84 -26.28
N SER A 53 20.30 -12.27 -25.93
CA SER A 53 20.67 -12.52 -24.53
C SER A 53 21.02 -11.18 -23.90
N MET A 54 20.04 -10.45 -23.37
CA MET A 54 20.32 -9.38 -22.42
C MET A 54 20.70 -10.01 -21.09
N SER A 55 21.93 -10.48 -20.95
CA SER A 55 22.51 -10.73 -19.63
C SER A 55 22.82 -9.38 -19.01
N VAL A 56 21.79 -8.70 -18.49
CA VAL A 56 22.04 -7.51 -17.67
C VAL A 56 22.77 -7.99 -16.42
N ASP A 57 23.93 -7.39 -16.13
CA ASP A 57 24.72 -7.75 -14.96
C ASP A 57 23.85 -7.57 -13.70
N ALA A 58 23.83 -8.58 -12.84
CA ALA A 58 23.08 -8.54 -11.59
C ALA A 58 23.53 -7.36 -10.71
N LYS A 59 24.80 -6.94 -10.80
CA LYS A 59 25.26 -5.73 -10.11
C LYS A 59 24.66 -4.47 -10.74
N GLU A 60 24.68 -4.33 -12.06
CA GLU A 60 24.07 -3.19 -12.75
C GLU A 60 22.56 -3.06 -12.44
N MET A 61 21.83 -4.18 -12.40
CA MET A 61 20.41 -4.18 -12.01
C MET A 61 20.20 -3.75 -10.56
N ARG A 62 21.04 -4.21 -9.63
CA ARG A 62 20.98 -3.76 -8.23
C ARG A 62 21.29 -2.28 -8.10
N ASP A 63 22.31 -1.80 -8.81
CA ASP A 63 22.70 -0.39 -8.80
C ASP A 63 21.60 0.50 -9.40
N LEU A 64 20.93 0.04 -10.47
CA LEU A 64 19.77 0.73 -11.05
C LEU A 64 18.60 0.76 -10.07
N ALA A 65 18.20 -0.39 -9.52
CA ALA A 65 17.10 -0.46 -8.55
C ALA A 65 17.36 0.45 -7.32
N GLY A 66 18.61 0.49 -6.85
CA GLY A 66 19.02 1.40 -5.77
C GLY A 66 18.82 2.88 -6.15
N ARG A 67 19.24 3.29 -7.35
CA ARG A 67 19.05 4.67 -7.83
C ARG A 67 17.57 5.03 -8.00
N GLU A 68 16.77 4.15 -8.59
CA GLU A 68 15.34 4.40 -8.80
C GLU A 68 14.57 4.45 -7.48
N LEU A 69 14.92 3.59 -6.51
CA LEU A 69 14.33 3.64 -5.17
C LEU A 69 14.68 4.95 -4.44
N GLN A 70 15.92 5.42 -4.56
CA GLN A 70 16.33 6.73 -4.03
C GLN A 70 15.57 7.88 -4.71
N ALA A 71 15.38 7.82 -6.02
CA ALA A 71 14.59 8.79 -6.76
C ALA A 71 13.13 8.80 -6.29
N LEU A 72 12.55 7.63 -6.02
CA LEU A 72 11.20 7.50 -5.50
C LEU A 72 11.08 8.07 -4.07
N PHE A 73 12.04 7.81 -3.18
CA PHE A 73 12.08 8.43 -1.85
C PHE A 73 12.14 9.95 -1.93
N LYS A 74 13.03 10.50 -2.77
CA LYS A 74 13.14 11.94 -3.01
C LYS A 74 11.82 12.51 -3.52
N TRP A 75 11.21 11.87 -4.52
CA TRP A 75 9.92 12.28 -5.05
C TRP A 75 8.83 12.32 -3.97
N THR A 76 8.77 11.31 -3.10
CA THR A 76 7.78 11.25 -2.00
C THR A 76 7.99 12.37 -0.99
N ALA A 77 9.25 12.64 -0.61
CA ALA A 77 9.59 13.75 0.28
C ALA A 77 9.21 15.11 -0.34
N ASP A 78 9.57 15.33 -1.61
CA ASP A 78 9.23 16.57 -2.33
C ASP A 78 7.71 16.71 -2.52
N ALA A 79 6.99 15.62 -2.75
CA ALA A 79 5.53 15.61 -2.85
C ALA A 79 4.84 15.94 -1.52
N ALA A 80 5.40 15.54 -0.38
CA ALA A 80 4.88 15.85 0.95
C ALA A 80 4.88 17.37 1.27
N THR A 81 5.67 18.17 0.56
CA THR A 81 5.71 19.63 0.75
C THR A 81 4.61 20.37 -0.01
N ARG A 82 3.81 19.66 -0.82
CA ARG A 82 2.83 20.26 -1.75
C ARG A 82 1.42 19.79 -1.42
N PRO A 83 0.39 20.63 -1.64
CA PRO A 83 -1.00 20.21 -1.47
C PRO A 83 -1.36 19.13 -2.49
N LEU A 84 -2.17 18.16 -2.07
CA LEU A 84 -2.70 17.14 -2.96
C LEU A 84 -3.67 17.74 -3.98
N PRO A 85 -3.72 17.22 -5.22
CA PRO A 85 -4.84 17.47 -6.12
C PRO A 85 -6.18 17.10 -5.45
N PRO A 86 -7.25 17.91 -5.59
CA PRO A 86 -8.51 17.67 -4.88
C PRO A 86 -9.11 16.28 -5.11
N ALA A 87 -8.92 15.70 -6.30
CA ALA A 87 -9.37 14.34 -6.60
C ALA A 87 -8.62 13.28 -5.79
N ALA A 88 -7.31 13.43 -5.62
CA ALA A 88 -6.49 12.51 -4.85
C ALA A 88 -6.78 12.63 -3.35
N GLN A 89 -6.95 13.85 -2.85
CA GLN A 89 -7.35 14.08 -1.45
C GLN A 89 -8.69 13.41 -1.12
N ARG A 90 -9.72 13.61 -1.96
CA ARG A 90 -11.02 12.94 -1.80
C ARG A 90 -10.88 11.43 -1.83
N ARG A 91 -10.05 10.90 -2.73
CA ARG A 91 -9.87 9.45 -2.85
C ARG A 91 -9.15 8.85 -1.64
N ALA A 92 -8.11 9.51 -1.14
CA ALA A 92 -7.42 9.11 0.07
C ALA A 92 -8.34 9.14 1.30
N ALA A 93 -9.23 10.12 1.41
CA ALA A 93 -10.23 10.16 2.47
C ALA A 93 -11.23 9.00 2.39
N ILE A 94 -11.66 8.61 1.18
CA ILE A 94 -12.53 7.44 0.98
C ILE A 94 -11.80 6.16 1.39
N ILE A 95 -10.56 5.96 0.95
CA ILE A 95 -9.74 4.80 1.33
C ILE A 95 -9.60 4.71 2.84
N LEU A 96 -9.27 5.83 3.49
CA LEU A 96 -9.13 5.88 4.93
C LEU A 96 -10.42 5.44 5.64
N ALA A 97 -11.59 5.90 5.17
CA ALA A 97 -12.86 5.52 5.75
C ALA A 97 -13.21 4.04 5.51
N ASP A 98 -12.95 3.53 4.30
CA ASP A 98 -13.18 2.14 3.89
C ASP A 98 -12.35 1.17 4.74
N ASP A 99 -11.05 1.44 4.85
CA ASP A 99 -10.11 0.62 5.59
C ASP A 99 -10.34 0.65 7.10
N ILE A 100 -10.79 1.78 7.67
CA ILE A 100 -11.26 1.81 9.06
C ILE A 100 -12.50 0.93 9.22
N GLY A 101 -13.41 0.94 8.25
CA GLY A 101 -14.56 0.03 8.21
C GLY A 101 -14.14 -1.44 8.19
N ALA A 102 -13.16 -1.78 7.35
CA ALA A 102 -12.60 -3.13 7.26
C ALA A 102 -11.95 -3.58 8.58
N ILE A 103 -11.16 -2.70 9.24
CA ILE A 103 -10.61 -2.96 10.58
C ILE A 103 -11.72 -3.25 11.58
N ILE A 104 -12.76 -2.42 11.64
CA ILE A 104 -13.86 -2.59 12.60
C ILE A 104 -14.61 -3.90 12.32
N ALA A 105 -14.85 -4.25 11.05
CA ALA A 105 -15.48 -5.51 10.68
C ALA A 105 -14.65 -6.72 11.14
N GLY A 106 -13.36 -6.74 10.81
CA GLY A 106 -12.43 -7.80 11.20
C GLY A 106 -12.18 -7.88 12.71
N SER A 107 -12.31 -6.77 13.44
CA SER A 107 -12.04 -6.72 14.89
C SER A 107 -12.94 -7.63 15.73
N ARG A 108 -14.06 -8.11 15.17
CA ARG A 108 -15.07 -8.94 15.82
C ARG A 108 -14.80 -10.44 15.71
N GLU A 109 -13.80 -10.81 14.93
CA GLU A 109 -13.47 -12.20 14.66
C GLU A 109 -12.70 -12.81 15.84
N PRO A 110 -13.10 -13.99 16.37
CA PRO A 110 -12.49 -14.54 17.59
C PRO A 110 -10.97 -14.72 17.51
N GLN A 111 -10.45 -14.99 16.32
CA GLN A 111 -9.03 -15.12 16.03
C GLN A 111 -8.32 -13.75 16.14
N VAL A 112 -8.91 -12.70 15.55
CA VAL A 112 -8.41 -11.32 15.63
C VAL A 112 -8.47 -10.82 17.06
N GLU A 113 -9.55 -11.13 17.79
CA GLU A 113 -9.68 -10.78 19.21
C GLU A 113 -8.56 -11.39 20.06
N ARG A 114 -8.25 -12.68 19.84
CA ARG A 114 -7.16 -13.36 20.54
C ARG A 114 -5.78 -12.79 20.18
N ALA A 115 -5.52 -12.54 18.90
CA ALA A 115 -4.26 -11.93 18.45
C ALA A 115 -4.08 -10.52 19.04
N ARG A 116 -5.15 -9.70 19.00
CA ARG A 116 -5.20 -8.36 19.61
C ARG A 116 -4.88 -8.41 21.11
N ALA A 117 -5.46 -9.36 21.86
CA ALA A 117 -5.15 -9.52 23.28
C ALA A 117 -3.65 -9.80 23.50
N GLY A 118 -3.03 -10.62 22.65
CA GLY A 118 -1.59 -10.88 22.67
C GLY A 118 -0.75 -9.63 22.39
N PHE A 119 -1.09 -8.85 21.36
CA PHE A 119 -0.38 -7.59 21.06
C PHE A 119 -0.48 -6.59 22.21
N ILE A 120 -1.67 -6.43 22.80
CA ILE A 120 -1.88 -5.52 23.94
C ILE A 120 -1.13 -5.99 25.19
N ALA A 121 -1.09 -7.31 25.45
CA ALA A 121 -0.36 -7.86 26.58
C ALA A 121 1.16 -7.71 26.44
N ALA A 122 1.67 -7.70 25.21
CA ALA A 122 3.09 -7.47 24.90
C ALA A 122 3.46 -5.99 24.78
N ALA A 123 2.49 -5.07 24.86
CA ALA A 123 2.73 -3.63 24.81
C ALA A 123 3.64 -3.20 25.98
N SER A 124 4.57 -2.31 25.68
CA SER A 124 5.57 -1.82 26.63
C SER A 124 5.73 -0.31 26.63
N GLY A 125 5.08 0.38 25.68
CA GLY A 125 5.08 1.83 25.57
C GLY A 125 3.90 2.52 26.27
N ALA A 126 3.80 3.83 26.06
CA ALA A 126 2.69 4.63 26.55
C ALA A 126 1.38 4.29 25.81
N SER A 127 0.24 4.41 26.49
CA SER A 127 -1.07 4.25 25.85
C SER A 127 -1.40 5.51 25.03
N GLU A 128 -1.02 5.51 23.75
CA GLU A 128 -1.01 6.68 22.88
C GLU A 128 -1.70 6.49 21.53
N ALA A 129 -2.13 5.27 21.21
CA ALA A 129 -2.82 4.94 19.96
C ALA A 129 -4.05 4.04 20.19
N THR A 130 -5.12 4.27 19.43
CA THR A 130 -6.38 3.54 19.49
C THR A 130 -6.30 2.22 18.74
N VAL A 131 -6.83 1.18 19.38
CA VAL A 131 -7.19 -0.10 18.76
C VAL A 131 -8.65 -0.03 18.37
N PHE A 132 -8.94 -0.10 17.06
CA PHE A 132 -10.30 0.03 16.52
C PHE A 132 -11.09 -1.27 16.74
N ALA A 133 -11.62 -1.43 17.94
CA ALA A 133 -12.50 -2.53 18.35
C ALA A 133 -13.61 -2.01 19.27
N ARG A 134 -14.62 -2.84 19.58
CA ARG A 134 -15.83 -2.48 20.35
C ARG A 134 -15.57 -1.77 21.69
N ALA A 135 -14.40 -1.96 22.29
CA ALA A 135 -14.03 -1.37 23.58
C ALA A 135 -13.17 -0.09 23.49
N GLY A 136 -12.79 0.38 22.30
CA GLY A 136 -12.01 1.62 22.13
C GLY A 136 -10.71 1.65 22.94
N VAL A 137 -10.05 0.50 23.09
CA VAL A 137 -8.84 0.35 23.91
C VAL A 137 -7.70 1.15 23.31
N ARG A 138 -6.91 1.82 24.14
CA ARG A 138 -5.66 2.47 23.72
C ARG A 138 -4.45 1.65 24.17
N SER A 139 -3.41 1.61 23.35
CA SER A 139 -2.17 0.89 23.60
C SER A 139 -0.98 1.70 23.08
N ASP A 140 0.22 1.13 23.12
CA ASP A 140 1.36 1.73 22.44
C ASP A 140 1.21 1.65 20.91
N ARG A 141 1.99 2.48 20.20
CA ARG A 141 1.85 2.63 18.74
C ARG A 141 2.04 1.31 18.01
N ALA A 142 3.01 0.50 18.44
CA ALA A 142 3.37 -0.75 17.77
C ALA A 142 2.27 -1.81 17.98
N ALA A 143 1.80 -1.99 19.22
CA ALA A 143 0.72 -2.91 19.54
C ALA A 143 -0.59 -2.49 18.86
N ALA A 144 -0.91 -1.19 18.83
CA ALA A 144 -2.08 -0.67 18.14
C ALA A 144 -2.00 -0.89 16.61
N ALA A 145 -0.86 -0.59 16.00
CA ALA A 145 -0.64 -0.83 14.57
C ALA A 145 -0.76 -2.32 14.21
N CYS A 146 -0.16 -3.21 15.00
CA CYS A 146 -0.25 -4.66 14.79
C CYS A 146 -1.68 -5.19 14.97
N ALA A 147 -2.39 -4.74 16.00
CA ALA A 147 -3.77 -5.15 16.25
C ALA A 147 -4.71 -4.69 15.13
N ASN A 148 -4.62 -3.43 14.72
CA ASN A 148 -5.41 -2.88 13.62
C ASN A 148 -5.02 -3.52 12.28
N GLY A 149 -3.73 -3.75 12.06
CA GLY A 149 -3.21 -4.38 10.84
C GLY A 149 -3.56 -5.86 10.70
N MET A 150 -3.73 -6.59 11.81
CA MET A 150 -4.29 -7.95 11.76
C MET A 150 -5.76 -7.95 11.37
N ALA A 151 -6.52 -6.94 11.80
CA ALA A 151 -7.95 -6.86 11.57
C ALA A 151 -8.32 -6.38 10.15
N ILE A 152 -7.54 -5.47 9.57
CA ILE A 152 -7.89 -4.77 8.32
C ILE A 152 -8.17 -5.70 7.14
N THR A 153 -7.33 -6.72 6.93
CA THR A 153 -7.48 -7.66 5.80
C THR A 153 -8.26 -8.91 6.18
N TRP A 154 -8.71 -9.05 7.43
CA TRP A 154 -9.24 -10.32 7.92
C TRP A 154 -10.51 -10.76 7.18
N CYS A 155 -11.38 -9.80 6.87
CA CYS A 155 -12.62 -10.05 6.15
C CYS A 155 -12.48 -9.85 4.63
N GLU A 156 -11.28 -9.53 4.13
CA GLU A 156 -11.04 -9.20 2.70
C GLU A 156 -11.98 -8.09 2.20
N LEU A 157 -12.22 -7.09 3.06
CA LEU A 157 -13.07 -5.92 2.79
C LEU A 157 -12.25 -4.65 2.51
N ASP A 158 -10.95 -4.69 2.72
CA ASP A 158 -10.04 -3.59 2.43
C ASP A 158 -9.93 -3.33 0.92
N GLU A 159 -9.50 -2.12 0.58
CA GLU A 159 -9.39 -1.73 -0.82
C GLU A 159 -8.31 -2.51 -1.59
N GLY A 160 -8.41 -2.49 -2.92
CA GLY A 160 -7.39 -3.08 -3.79
C GLY A 160 -6.93 -2.17 -4.92
N PHE A 161 -5.64 -2.26 -5.24
CA PHE A 161 -5.04 -1.63 -6.41
C PHE A 161 -5.19 -2.53 -7.64
N ARG A 162 -5.88 -2.06 -8.68
CA ARG A 162 -6.24 -2.93 -9.83
C ARG A 162 -5.06 -3.31 -10.73
N LEU A 163 -4.03 -2.47 -10.79
CA LEU A 163 -2.94 -2.63 -11.78
C LEU A 163 -1.82 -3.56 -11.30
N ALA A 164 -1.79 -3.90 -10.01
CA ALA A 164 -0.88 -4.86 -9.41
C ALA A 164 -1.50 -5.42 -8.13
N SER A 165 -1.23 -6.68 -7.77
CA SER A 165 -1.71 -7.25 -6.50
C SER A 165 -1.12 -6.49 -5.31
N CYS A 166 -1.86 -5.51 -4.81
CA CYS A 166 -1.44 -4.56 -3.79
C CYS A 166 -2.67 -3.95 -3.12
N HIS A 167 -2.65 -3.85 -1.81
CA HIS A 167 -3.68 -3.22 -0.98
C HIS A 167 -3.01 -2.06 -0.25
N GLY A 168 -2.77 -0.97 -0.99
CA GLY A 168 -1.87 0.11 -0.57
C GLY A 168 -2.34 0.79 0.73
N GLY A 169 -3.66 0.92 0.91
CA GLY A 169 -4.28 1.43 2.12
C GLY A 169 -4.01 0.51 3.31
N ALA A 170 -4.33 -0.78 3.17
CA ALA A 170 -4.12 -1.79 4.21
C ALA A 170 -2.67 -1.88 4.72
N TYR A 171 -1.70 -1.59 3.85
CA TYR A 171 -0.26 -1.65 4.17
C TYR A 171 0.19 -0.44 5.00
N ALA A 172 -0.44 0.72 4.82
CA ALA A 172 -0.01 1.98 5.39
C ALA A 172 -0.85 2.41 6.60
N ILE A 173 -2.17 2.28 6.50
CA ILE A 173 -3.14 2.92 7.41
C ILE A 173 -3.01 2.51 8.88
N PRO A 174 -2.83 1.22 9.23
CA PRO A 174 -2.73 0.82 10.64
C PRO A 174 -1.55 1.48 11.37
N ALA A 175 -0.37 1.49 10.74
CA ALA A 175 0.83 2.11 11.32
C ALA A 175 0.75 3.65 11.28
N LEU A 176 0.21 4.19 10.19
CA LEU A 176 0.00 5.63 10.04
C LEU A 176 -0.92 6.20 11.13
N LEU A 177 -2.07 5.58 11.36
CA LEU A 177 -3.05 6.06 12.35
C LEU A 177 -2.47 6.01 13.76
N ALA A 178 -1.76 4.93 14.11
CA ALA A 178 -1.13 4.82 15.41
C ALA A 178 -0.07 5.91 15.66
N GLU A 179 0.77 6.20 14.66
CA GLU A 179 1.77 7.26 14.76
C GLU A 179 1.16 8.67 14.73
N ALA A 180 0.14 8.88 13.89
CA ALA A 180 -0.53 10.17 13.74
C ALA A 180 -1.33 10.57 14.98
N GLU A 181 -2.08 9.65 15.59
CA GLU A 181 -2.81 9.92 16.84
C GLU A 181 -1.85 10.28 17.97
N ALA A 182 -0.78 9.50 18.12
CA ALA A 182 0.21 9.71 19.16
C ALA A 182 0.95 11.05 19.04
N ARG A 183 1.01 11.61 17.83
CA ARG A 183 1.61 12.92 17.53
C ARG A 183 0.58 14.06 17.48
N GLY A 184 -0.71 13.77 17.63
CA GLY A 184 -1.78 14.76 17.55
C GLY A 184 -1.94 15.39 16.17
N LEU A 185 -1.68 14.63 15.10
CA LEU A 185 -1.79 15.15 13.73
C LEU A 185 -3.24 15.39 13.31
N SER A 186 -3.42 16.36 12.43
CA SER A 186 -4.72 16.68 11.84
C SER A 186 -5.15 15.63 10.82
N THR A 187 -6.47 15.52 10.60
CA THR A 187 -7.02 14.67 9.54
C THR A 187 -6.48 15.04 8.16
N HIS A 188 -6.17 16.31 7.91
CA HIS A 188 -5.56 16.74 6.66
C HIS A 188 -4.18 16.10 6.44
N GLU A 189 -3.32 16.12 7.46
CA GLU A 189 -2.01 15.48 7.43
C GLU A 189 -2.12 13.96 7.24
N VAL A 190 -3.07 13.31 7.92
CA VAL A 190 -3.33 11.87 7.76
C VAL A 190 -3.75 11.55 6.33
N VAL A 191 -4.73 12.27 5.77
CA VAL A 191 -5.19 12.05 4.39
C VAL A 191 -4.07 12.28 3.38
N GLN A 192 -3.20 13.28 3.63
CA GLN A 192 -2.02 13.52 2.81
C GLN A 192 -1.03 12.35 2.85
N ALA A 193 -0.73 11.85 4.05
CA ALA A 193 0.17 10.71 4.24
C ALA A 193 -0.40 9.42 3.64
N VAL A 194 -1.72 9.16 3.76
CA VAL A 194 -2.39 8.04 3.08
C VAL A 194 -2.13 8.10 1.58
N ALA A 195 -2.37 9.26 0.93
CA ALA A 195 -2.22 9.37 -0.51
C ALA A 195 -0.79 9.09 -0.99
N LEU A 196 0.19 9.66 -0.29
CA LEU A 196 1.60 9.52 -0.66
C LEU A 196 2.15 8.12 -0.38
N ALA A 197 1.79 7.52 0.77
CA ALA A 197 2.17 6.14 1.09
C ALA A 197 1.55 5.15 0.11
N TYR A 198 0.28 5.35 -0.25
CA TYR A 198 -0.42 4.55 -1.25
C TYR A 198 0.28 4.62 -2.62
N GLU A 199 0.55 5.83 -3.11
CA GLU A 199 1.22 6.02 -4.40
C GLU A 199 2.64 5.44 -4.40
N PHE A 200 3.41 5.66 -3.33
CA PHE A 200 4.74 5.07 -3.18
C PHE A 200 4.69 3.54 -3.28
N THR A 201 3.78 2.93 -2.51
CA THR A 201 3.70 1.47 -2.41
C THR A 201 3.20 0.84 -3.70
N THR A 202 2.21 1.45 -4.36
CA THR A 202 1.70 0.95 -5.64
C THR A 202 2.70 1.12 -6.79
N ARG A 203 3.57 2.14 -6.77
CA ARG A 203 4.68 2.25 -7.73
C ARG A 203 5.69 1.14 -7.57
N ILE A 204 6.01 0.75 -6.34
CA ILE A 204 6.85 -0.42 -6.07
C ILE A 204 6.14 -1.69 -6.57
N ALA A 205 4.85 -1.86 -6.27
CA ALA A 205 4.09 -3.03 -6.73
C ALA A 205 4.05 -3.15 -8.26
N LEU A 206 3.96 -2.04 -9.00
CA LEU A 206 4.05 -2.02 -10.47
C LEU A 206 5.44 -2.39 -10.99
N ALA A 207 6.50 -2.01 -10.27
CA ALA A 207 7.88 -2.31 -10.66
C ALA A 207 8.29 -3.76 -10.35
N TYR A 208 7.59 -4.42 -9.42
CA TYR A 208 7.85 -5.79 -8.99
C TYR A 208 6.64 -6.70 -9.23
N PRO A 209 6.32 -7.03 -10.51
CA PRO A 209 5.29 -8.00 -10.80
C PRO A 209 5.72 -9.38 -10.27
N PHE A 210 4.82 -10.07 -9.57
CA PHE A 210 5.03 -11.46 -9.17
C PHE A 210 4.58 -12.40 -10.29
N PRO A 211 5.49 -13.05 -11.05
CA PRO A 211 5.10 -14.04 -12.04
C PRO A 211 4.49 -15.32 -11.41
N GLY A 212 4.59 -15.48 -10.09
CA GLY A 212 3.87 -16.48 -9.29
C GLY A 212 3.76 -16.04 -7.83
N PHE A 213 2.69 -16.44 -7.13
CA PHE A 213 2.45 -16.14 -5.71
C PHE A 213 3.38 -16.93 -4.76
N TYR A 214 4.69 -16.91 -5.00
CA TYR A 214 5.68 -17.50 -4.08
C TYR A 214 5.78 -16.73 -2.77
N VAL A 215 5.45 -15.43 -2.81
CA VAL A 215 5.33 -14.55 -1.65
C VAL A 215 3.98 -13.85 -1.76
N HIS A 216 3.21 -13.84 -0.67
CA HIS A 216 1.96 -13.11 -0.62
C HIS A 216 2.24 -11.60 -0.67
N PRO A 217 1.58 -10.78 -1.51
CA PRO A 217 1.88 -9.36 -1.64
C PRO A 217 1.82 -8.57 -0.32
N HIS A 218 0.91 -8.93 0.60
CA HIS A 218 0.91 -8.42 1.98
C HIS A 218 2.30 -8.55 2.64
N ALA A 219 2.93 -9.73 2.55
CA ALA A 219 4.26 -9.95 3.14
C ALA A 219 5.37 -9.19 2.41
N ALA A 220 5.20 -8.86 1.13
CA ALA A 220 6.19 -8.13 0.35
C ALA A 220 6.14 -6.61 0.56
N PHE A 221 4.94 -6.04 0.66
CA PHE A 221 4.74 -4.60 0.58
C PHE A 221 4.24 -3.95 1.88
N ALA A 222 3.67 -4.70 2.83
CA ALA A 222 3.14 -4.12 4.07
C ALA A 222 4.22 -3.37 4.87
N THR A 223 5.41 -3.94 5.00
CA THR A 223 6.53 -3.28 5.72
C THR A 223 6.96 -1.99 5.04
N LEU A 224 6.97 -1.95 3.70
CA LEU A 224 7.33 -0.74 2.94
C LEU A 224 6.26 0.35 3.09
N GLY A 225 4.98 -0.02 2.95
CA GLY A 225 3.84 0.89 3.11
C GLY A 225 3.78 1.48 4.52
N ALA A 226 3.94 0.65 5.55
CA ALA A 226 3.99 1.09 6.94
C ALA A 226 5.19 2.02 7.20
N ALA A 227 6.39 1.65 6.71
CA ALA A 227 7.60 2.43 6.92
C ALA A 227 7.50 3.82 6.28
N VAL A 228 7.05 3.92 5.02
CA VAL A 228 6.92 5.21 4.34
C VAL A 228 5.83 6.07 4.98
N ALA A 229 4.71 5.48 5.39
CA ALA A 229 3.63 6.22 6.03
C ALA A 229 4.06 6.80 7.38
N VAL A 230 4.76 6.01 8.20
CA VAL A 230 5.33 6.46 9.48
C VAL A 230 6.41 7.52 9.26
N ALA A 231 7.28 7.36 8.25
CA ALA A 231 8.30 8.36 7.93
C ALA A 231 7.68 9.71 7.54
N LEU A 232 6.64 9.71 6.69
CA LEU A 232 5.95 10.92 6.25
C LEU A 232 5.40 11.75 7.40
N VAL A 233 4.88 11.11 8.45
CA VAL A 233 4.30 11.81 9.62
C VAL A 233 5.32 12.14 10.71
N ARG A 234 6.51 11.51 10.67
CA ARG A 234 7.62 11.82 11.58
C ARG A 234 8.42 13.05 11.16
N GLY A 235 8.47 13.33 9.85
CA GLY A 235 9.37 14.32 9.25
C GLY A 235 10.79 13.78 9.10
#